data_AF-A0AAQ3JM47-F1
#
_entry.id   AF-A0AAQ3JM47-F1
#
_cell.length_a   1.000
_cell.length_b   1.000
_cell.length_c   1.000
_cell.angle_alpha   90.00
_cell.angle_beta   90.00
_cell.angle_gamma   90.00
#
_symmetry.space_group_name_H-M   'P 1'
#
loop_
_entity.id
_entity.type
_entity.pdbx_description
1 polymer ?
#
loop_
_entity_poly.entity_id
_entity_poly.type
_entity_poly.pdbx_seq_one_letter_code
_entity_poly.pdbx_strand_id
1 'polypeptide(L)'
;MAFWFFVLVSGMDIIVFNTVHAEQLPTTEEFISIDCGIASNANYSDSDTLIEYVSDDQFIETGVNFNLSSSSSSYRGPIIYQTYSFSSYITQMVTLRSFPDALRSCYVLKPVTRYKKYTVRAQFLYGNYDGKNSSSIMFDLHIDVNFWQTVNVTESTALYLYEVIVVALGDSVSVCLINTGSGTPFISVLELRPLQDDMYPAANTTQYLVNFFRLNVGPDLGSSPLR
;
A
#
# COMPACT_ATOMS: atom_id res chain seq x y z
N MET A 1 -49.67 67.80 -14.21
CA MET A 1 -48.30 67.29 -14.42
C MET A 1 -48.01 66.35 -13.26
N ALA A 2 -48.00 65.04 -13.51
CA ALA A 2 -47.68 64.04 -12.50
C ALA A 2 -46.16 63.86 -12.47
N PHE A 3 -45.53 64.24 -11.36
CA PHE A 3 -44.12 63.95 -11.13
C PHE A 3 -44.01 62.58 -10.46
N TRP A 4 -43.41 61.65 -11.18
CA TRP A 4 -42.91 60.40 -10.65
C TRP A 4 -41.58 60.67 -9.95
N PHE A 5 -41.38 60.13 -8.74
CA PHE A 5 -40.05 59.97 -8.17
C PHE A 5 -39.84 58.50 -7.81
N PHE A 6 -38.77 57.95 -8.38
CA PHE A 6 -38.28 56.59 -8.19
C PHE A 6 -37.84 56.37 -6.74
N VAL A 7 -38.24 55.23 -6.17
CA VAL A 7 -37.67 54.70 -4.94
C VAL A 7 -36.27 54.16 -5.27
N LEU A 8 -35.23 54.77 -4.70
CA LEU A 8 -33.87 54.22 -4.70
C LEU A 8 -33.83 53.06 -3.69
N VAL A 9 -33.81 51.83 -4.18
CA VAL A 9 -33.48 50.65 -3.36
C VAL A 9 -31.96 50.53 -3.34
N SER A 10 -31.33 50.94 -2.23
CA SER A 10 -29.92 50.69 -1.98
C SER A 10 -29.71 49.21 -1.67
N GLY A 11 -28.64 48.64 -2.24
CA GLY A 11 -28.46 47.20 -2.37
C GLY A 11 -28.12 46.43 -1.10
N MET A 12 -28.20 45.11 -1.25
CA MET A 12 -27.33 44.11 -0.64
C MET A 12 -27.38 42.90 -1.56
N ASP A 13 -26.37 42.76 -2.43
CA ASP A 13 -26.13 41.48 -3.11
C ASP A 13 -25.70 40.47 -2.04
N ILE A 14 -26.52 39.44 -1.83
CA ILE A 14 -26.13 38.29 -1.00
C ILE A 14 -25.13 37.49 -1.81
N ILE A 15 -23.84 37.70 -1.54
CA ILE A 15 -22.77 36.85 -2.08
C ILE A 15 -22.81 35.53 -1.31
N VAL A 16 -23.39 34.50 -1.94
CA VAL A 16 -23.29 33.12 -1.46
C VAL A 16 -21.86 32.65 -1.75
N PHE A 17 -21.00 32.67 -0.73
CA PHE A 17 -19.71 32.01 -0.79
C PHE A 17 -19.93 30.50 -0.71
N ASN A 18 -19.97 29.84 -1.85
CA ASN A 18 -19.76 28.40 -1.88
C ASN A 18 -18.31 28.15 -1.46
N THR A 19 -18.11 27.78 -0.20
CA THR A 19 -16.84 27.24 0.27
C THR A 19 -16.66 25.89 -0.41
N VAL A 20 -15.92 25.89 -1.51
CA VAL A 20 -15.33 24.66 -2.03
C VAL A 20 -14.34 24.21 -0.96
N HIS A 21 -14.71 23.23 -0.14
CA HIS A 21 -13.73 22.48 0.62
C HIS A 21 -12.87 21.75 -0.41
N ALA A 22 -11.73 22.33 -0.75
CA ALA A 22 -10.65 21.54 -1.30
C ALA A 22 -10.24 20.60 -0.17
N GLU A 23 -10.71 19.35 -0.22
CA GLU A 23 -10.13 18.28 0.57
C GLU A 23 -8.62 18.30 0.29
N GLN A 24 -7.83 18.63 1.30
CA GLN A 24 -6.40 18.46 1.23
C GLN A 24 -6.14 16.99 0.95
N LEU A 25 -5.58 16.70 -0.23
CA LEU A 25 -4.90 15.44 -0.49
C LEU A 25 -3.95 15.18 0.70
N PRO A 26 -3.93 13.97 1.26
CA PRO A 26 -3.01 13.64 2.34
C PRO A 26 -1.60 14.08 1.95
N THR A 27 -0.95 14.90 2.78
CA THR A 27 0.47 15.18 2.58
C THR A 27 1.22 13.84 2.69
N THR A 28 2.25 13.63 1.87
CA THR A 28 3.05 12.40 1.88
C THR A 28 3.81 12.19 3.20
N GLU A 29 3.72 13.14 4.13
CA GLU A 29 4.43 13.16 5.42
C GLU A 29 4.03 12.02 6.39
N GLU A 30 2.92 11.33 6.12
CA GLU A 30 2.46 10.17 6.92
C GLU A 30 2.56 8.84 6.18
N PHE A 31 3.21 8.82 5.00
CA PHE A 31 3.36 7.60 4.22
C PHE A 31 4.49 6.75 4.80
N ILE A 32 4.22 5.45 4.99
CA ILE A 32 5.26 4.47 5.24
C ILE A 32 5.34 3.58 4.00
N SER A 33 6.47 3.60 3.29
CA SER A 33 6.71 2.75 2.11
C SER A 33 8.03 2.03 2.28
N ILE A 34 7.98 0.72 2.28
CA ILE A 34 9.09 -0.14 2.68
C ILE A 34 9.44 -1.03 1.48
N ASP A 35 10.69 -0.94 1.05
CA ASP A 35 11.30 -1.92 0.14
C ASP A 35 11.98 -2.99 1.00
N CYS A 36 11.35 -4.16 1.09
CA CYS A 36 11.76 -5.20 2.01
C CYS A 36 12.99 -5.93 1.49
N GLY A 37 14.04 -6.02 2.31
CA GLY A 37 15.28 -6.69 1.95
C GLY A 37 16.23 -5.90 1.06
N ILE A 38 15.95 -4.62 0.79
CA ILE A 38 16.95 -3.69 0.25
C ILE A 38 18.13 -3.55 1.22
N ALA A 39 19.26 -3.03 0.73
CA ALA A 39 20.44 -2.76 1.54
C ALA A 39 20.10 -1.90 2.77
N SER A 40 20.78 -2.20 3.87
CA SER A 40 20.54 -1.52 5.15
C SER A 40 20.70 -0.01 5.06
N ASN A 41 19.76 0.73 5.66
CA ASN A 41 19.67 2.19 5.61
C ASN A 41 19.54 2.79 4.20
N ALA A 42 19.26 1.98 3.17
CA ALA A 42 18.99 2.51 1.84
C ALA A 42 17.61 3.18 1.80
N ASN A 43 17.53 4.23 0.99
CA ASN A 43 16.29 4.86 0.60
C ASN A 43 16.40 5.38 -0.84
N TYR A 44 15.25 5.62 -1.46
CA TYR A 44 15.16 6.28 -2.74
C TYR A 44 13.74 6.80 -2.97
N SER A 45 13.59 7.77 -3.87
CA SER A 45 12.28 8.19 -4.37
C SER A 45 11.98 7.44 -5.66
N ASP A 46 10.83 6.78 -5.71
CA ASP A 46 10.31 6.18 -6.93
C ASP A 46 10.13 7.25 -8.01
N SER A 47 10.67 7.03 -9.21
CA SER A 47 10.74 8.05 -10.25
C SER A 47 9.38 8.48 -10.80
N ASP A 48 8.40 7.59 -10.72
CA ASP A 48 7.09 7.77 -11.33
C ASP A 48 6.09 8.37 -10.33
N THR A 49 6.10 7.86 -9.10
CA THR A 49 5.17 8.25 -8.04
C THR A 49 5.73 9.33 -7.10
N LEU A 50 7.05 9.56 -7.10
CA LEU A 50 7.79 10.42 -6.18
C LEU A 50 7.65 9.99 -4.71
N ILE A 51 7.21 8.76 -4.46
CA ILE A 51 7.08 8.20 -3.12
C ILE A 51 8.46 7.76 -2.64
N GLU A 52 8.85 8.17 -1.43
CA GLU A 52 10.05 7.64 -0.79
C GLU A 52 9.80 6.22 -0.29
N TYR A 53 10.72 5.32 -0.67
CA TYR A 53 10.86 3.98 -0.15
C TYR A 53 12.10 3.90 0.73
N VAL A 54 11.97 3.22 1.86
CA VAL A 54 13.06 3.02 2.82
C VAL A 54 13.29 1.53 3.08
N SER A 55 14.47 1.19 3.58
CA SER A 55 14.79 -0.15 4.08
C SER A 55 13.88 -0.58 5.23
N ASP A 56 13.66 -1.89 5.33
CA ASP A 56 12.85 -2.49 6.39
C ASP A 56 13.51 -2.62 7.76
N ASP A 57 14.80 -2.28 7.88
CA ASP A 57 15.59 -2.47 9.10
C ASP A 57 15.00 -1.84 10.36
N GLN A 58 14.28 -0.72 10.24
CA GLN A 58 13.64 -0.06 11.38
C GLN A 58 12.26 -0.63 11.76
N PHE A 59 11.71 -1.52 10.93
CA PHE A 59 10.37 -2.09 11.09
C PHE A 59 10.41 -3.56 11.48
N ILE A 60 11.51 -4.27 11.22
CA ILE A 60 11.68 -5.67 11.55
C ILE A 60 13.15 -6.03 11.79
N GLU A 61 13.40 -6.91 12.77
CA GLU A 61 14.76 -7.30 13.18
C GLU A 61 15.19 -8.68 12.65
N THR A 62 14.25 -9.48 12.15
CA THR A 62 14.48 -10.88 11.75
C THR A 62 14.40 -11.07 10.24
N GLY A 63 14.72 -12.28 9.76
CA GLY A 63 14.64 -12.63 8.36
C GLY A 63 15.95 -12.49 7.60
N VAL A 64 15.92 -12.90 6.33
CA VAL A 64 17.08 -12.94 5.43
C VAL A 64 16.74 -12.20 4.14
N ASN A 65 17.62 -11.29 3.74
CA ASN A 65 17.43 -10.46 2.57
C ASN A 65 17.87 -11.20 1.30
N PHE A 66 17.09 -11.07 0.23
CA PHE A 66 17.40 -11.61 -1.07
C PHE A 66 17.26 -10.53 -2.14
N ASN A 67 18.14 -10.58 -3.13
CA ASN A 67 18.10 -9.72 -4.29
C ASN A 67 17.90 -10.55 -5.56
N LEU A 68 16.75 -10.37 -6.20
CA LEU A 68 16.31 -11.10 -7.39
C LEU A 68 17.13 -10.77 -8.64
N SER A 69 17.87 -9.64 -8.65
CA SER A 69 18.82 -9.33 -9.73
C SER A 69 20.08 -10.20 -9.69
N SER A 70 20.45 -10.68 -8.50
CA SER A 70 21.66 -11.46 -8.24
C SER A 70 21.45 -12.97 -8.27
N SER A 71 20.20 -13.44 -8.13
CA SER A 71 19.88 -14.85 -8.31
C SER A 71 20.14 -15.24 -9.77
N SER A 72 20.88 -16.34 -9.98
CA SER A 72 21.20 -16.93 -11.30
C SER A 72 19.97 -17.24 -12.16
N SER A 73 18.79 -17.22 -11.56
CA SER A 73 17.49 -17.01 -12.21
C SER A 73 17.29 -15.52 -12.51
N SER A 74 18.16 -14.92 -13.35
CA SER A 74 17.98 -13.55 -13.82
C SER A 74 16.62 -13.42 -14.46
N TYR A 75 15.67 -12.90 -13.69
CA TYR A 75 14.34 -12.63 -14.16
C TYR A 75 14.43 -11.55 -15.25
N ARG A 76 14.27 -11.98 -16.50
CA ARG A 76 14.23 -11.14 -17.71
C ARG A 76 12.88 -11.25 -18.44
N GLY A 77 11.87 -11.78 -17.76
CA GLY A 77 10.52 -11.91 -18.30
C GLY A 77 9.67 -10.67 -17.98
N PRO A 78 8.57 -10.44 -18.71
CA PRO A 78 7.63 -9.38 -18.38
C PRO A 78 6.94 -9.66 -17.04
N ILE A 79 6.87 -8.65 -16.18
CA ILE A 79 6.07 -8.68 -14.95
C ILE A 79 4.60 -8.64 -15.37
N ILE A 80 3.89 -9.75 -15.13
CA ILE A 80 2.47 -9.84 -15.45
C ILE A 80 1.69 -9.21 -14.30
N TYR A 81 1.28 -7.96 -14.48
CA TYR A 81 0.10 -7.44 -13.81
C TYR A 81 -1.14 -7.94 -14.54
N GLN A 82 -2.19 -8.31 -13.81
CA GLN A 82 -3.50 -8.60 -14.40
C GLN A 82 -4.15 -7.38 -15.11
N THR A 83 -3.50 -6.21 -15.19
CA THR A 83 -4.08 -5.04 -15.89
C THR A 83 -3.08 -4.09 -16.57
N TYR A 84 -1.76 -4.07 -16.26
CA TYR A 84 -0.83 -3.11 -16.89
C TYR A 84 0.60 -3.64 -17.07
N SER A 85 1.08 -3.70 -18.31
CA SER A 85 2.47 -4.07 -18.61
C SER A 85 3.42 -2.91 -18.27
N PHE A 86 3.89 -2.83 -17.02
CA PHE A 86 4.96 -1.91 -16.66
C PHE A 86 6.30 -2.49 -17.14
N SER A 87 6.87 -1.86 -18.16
CA SER A 87 8.15 -2.22 -18.78
C SER A 87 9.36 -1.79 -17.95
N SER A 88 9.18 -0.85 -17.02
CA SER A 88 10.17 -0.46 -16.03
C SER A 88 10.03 -1.34 -14.80
N TYR A 89 11.13 -2.02 -14.45
CA TYR A 89 11.32 -2.69 -13.17
C TYR A 89 10.78 -1.80 -12.06
N ILE A 90 9.76 -2.28 -11.36
CA ILE A 90 9.31 -1.64 -10.15
C ILE A 90 10.44 -1.88 -9.16
N THR A 91 11.25 -0.85 -8.94
CA THR A 91 12.51 -0.90 -8.18
C THR A 91 12.33 -1.64 -6.86
N GLN A 92 11.19 -1.43 -6.21
CA GLN A 92 10.79 -2.00 -4.93
C GLN A 92 10.45 -3.49 -4.96
N MET A 93 10.39 -4.13 -6.13
CA MET A 93 10.11 -5.57 -6.27
C MET A 93 11.37 -6.41 -6.49
N VAL A 94 12.55 -5.80 -6.67
CA VAL A 94 13.78 -6.54 -6.99
C VAL A 94 14.45 -7.15 -5.75
N THR A 95 13.96 -6.78 -4.58
CA THR A 95 14.39 -7.28 -3.28
C THR A 95 13.21 -7.87 -2.51
N LEU A 96 13.53 -8.79 -1.60
CA LEU A 96 12.57 -9.32 -0.64
C LEU A 96 13.27 -9.70 0.66
N ARG A 97 12.50 -9.73 1.74
CA ARG A 97 12.89 -10.34 3.00
C ARG A 97 12.14 -11.65 3.20
N SER A 98 12.88 -12.70 3.53
CA SER A 98 12.39 -14.07 3.75
C SER A 98 12.47 -14.44 5.23
N PHE A 99 11.53 -15.26 5.71
CA PHE A 99 11.43 -15.69 7.11
C PHE A 99 11.44 -17.24 7.23
N PRO A 100 12.57 -17.90 6.95
CA PRO A 100 12.66 -19.37 6.96
C PRO A 100 12.51 -19.98 8.35
N ASP A 101 13.00 -19.30 9.40
CA ASP A 101 13.15 -19.88 10.74
C ASP A 101 12.09 -19.39 11.74
N ALA A 102 11.12 -18.58 11.28
CA ALA A 102 10.11 -17.99 12.14
C ALA A 102 8.72 -18.55 11.84
N LEU A 103 7.98 -18.89 12.91
CA LEU A 103 6.55 -19.19 12.80
C LEU A 103 5.72 -17.92 12.59
N ARG A 104 6.22 -16.78 13.08
CA ARG A 104 5.57 -15.48 13.02
C ARG A 104 6.62 -14.38 12.96
N SER A 105 6.51 -13.54 11.94
CA SER A 105 7.39 -12.38 11.73
C SER A 105 6.53 -11.14 11.55
N CYS A 106 6.72 -10.11 12.36
CA CYS A 106 5.86 -8.92 12.39
C CYS A 106 6.66 -7.65 12.09
N TYR A 107 6.22 -6.92 11.07
CA TYR A 107 6.62 -5.54 10.85
C TYR A 107 5.84 -4.65 11.80
N VAL A 108 6.51 -3.76 12.53
CA VAL A 108 5.86 -2.79 13.41
C VAL A 108 5.84 -1.42 12.73
N LEU A 109 4.69 -1.02 12.21
CA LEU A 109 4.51 0.24 11.50
C LEU A 109 4.15 1.34 12.50
N LYS A 110 5.05 2.32 12.65
CA LYS A 110 4.90 3.46 13.55
C LYS A 110 5.64 4.69 13.00
N PRO A 111 5.20 5.91 13.31
CA PRO A 111 4.00 6.22 14.09
C PRO A 111 2.72 6.06 13.29
N VAL A 112 1.61 5.70 13.96
CA VAL A 112 0.25 5.86 13.42
C VAL A 112 -0.64 6.57 14.43
N THR A 113 -1.68 7.22 13.95
CA THR A 113 -2.64 7.95 14.76
C THR A 113 -3.76 7.02 15.18
N ARG A 114 -3.95 6.89 16.50
CA ARG A 114 -5.02 6.09 17.08
C ARG A 114 -6.39 6.52 16.53
N TYR A 115 -7.22 5.54 16.18
CA TYR A 115 -8.53 5.68 15.57
C TYR A 115 -8.56 6.24 14.14
N LYS A 116 -7.40 6.55 13.54
CA LYS A 116 -7.31 6.91 12.13
C LYS A 116 -7.38 5.65 11.26
N LYS A 117 -7.97 5.80 10.07
CA LYS A 117 -8.04 4.74 9.05
C LYS A 117 -6.79 4.73 8.22
N TYR A 118 -6.34 3.52 7.88
CA TYR A 118 -5.17 3.29 7.05
C TYR A 118 -5.46 2.24 6.00
N THR A 119 -5.00 2.46 4.77
CA THR A 119 -4.81 1.41 3.78
C THR A 119 -3.43 0.80 4.00
N VAL A 120 -3.39 -0.51 4.15
CA VAL A 120 -2.16 -1.32 4.21
C VAL A 120 -2.09 -2.17 2.95
N ARG A 121 -0.95 -2.15 2.27
CA ARG A 121 -0.67 -2.97 1.07
C ARG A 121 0.58 -3.81 1.29
N ALA A 122 0.45 -5.11 1.07
CA ALA A 122 1.58 -6.04 1.05
C ALA A 122 1.71 -6.62 -0.36
N GLN A 123 2.92 -6.58 -0.91
CA GLN A 123 3.21 -7.09 -2.25
C GLN A 123 4.32 -8.13 -2.22
N PHE A 124 4.20 -9.11 -3.13
CA PHE A 124 5.01 -10.31 -3.15
C PHE A 124 5.45 -10.62 -4.58
N LEU A 125 6.76 -10.72 -4.80
CA LEU A 125 7.37 -11.33 -5.99
C LEU A 125 8.30 -12.45 -5.55
N TYR A 126 7.97 -13.70 -5.86
CA TYR A 126 8.79 -14.84 -5.42
C TYR A 126 10.14 -14.90 -6.16
N GLY A 127 10.14 -14.74 -7.48
CA GLY A 127 11.36 -14.74 -8.29
C GLY A 127 12.21 -16.01 -8.18
N ASN A 128 11.68 -17.08 -7.56
CA ASN A 128 12.44 -18.27 -7.16
C ASN A 128 13.70 -17.94 -6.34
N TYR A 129 13.61 -16.98 -5.42
CA TYR A 129 14.78 -16.47 -4.66
C TYR A 129 15.55 -17.54 -3.89
N ASP A 130 14.87 -18.60 -3.44
CA ASP A 130 15.45 -19.71 -2.67
C ASP A 130 15.89 -20.89 -3.54
N GLY A 131 15.73 -20.81 -4.87
CA GLY A 131 16.11 -21.84 -5.82
C GLY A 131 15.30 -23.15 -5.72
N LYS A 132 14.22 -23.19 -4.92
CA LYS A 132 13.44 -24.42 -4.70
C LYS A 132 12.48 -24.76 -5.84
N ASN A 133 12.20 -23.79 -6.73
CA ASN A 133 11.19 -23.91 -7.80
C ASN A 133 9.84 -24.35 -7.25
N SER A 134 9.44 -23.79 -6.10
CA SER A 134 8.18 -24.13 -5.45
C SER A 134 7.00 -23.81 -6.36
N SER A 135 6.13 -24.79 -6.60
CA SER A 135 4.91 -24.61 -7.41
C SER A 135 3.80 -23.86 -6.67
N SER A 136 3.87 -23.82 -5.35
CA SER A 136 3.00 -23.01 -4.51
C SER A 136 3.70 -22.65 -3.20
N ILE A 137 3.51 -21.42 -2.76
CA ILE A 137 3.91 -20.92 -1.43
C ILE A 137 2.67 -20.30 -0.80
N MET A 138 2.29 -20.79 0.38
CA MET A 138 1.17 -20.25 1.15
C MET A 138 1.58 -19.94 2.59
N PHE A 139 1.11 -18.82 3.09
CA PHE A 139 1.27 -18.35 4.46
C PHE A 139 0.19 -17.30 4.76
N ASP A 140 -0.07 -17.02 6.03
CA ASP A 140 -1.13 -16.08 6.39
C ASP A 140 -0.58 -14.69 6.72
N LEU A 141 -1.34 -13.66 6.35
CA LEU A 141 -1.15 -12.30 6.80
C LEU A 141 -2.10 -12.01 7.95
N HIS A 142 -1.58 -11.33 8.96
CA HIS A 142 -2.33 -10.85 10.09
C HIS A 142 -2.10 -9.34 10.27
N ILE A 143 -3.16 -8.63 10.64
CA ILE A 143 -3.07 -7.29 11.20
C ILE A 143 -3.14 -7.45 12.71
N ASP A 144 -2.05 -7.09 13.37
CA ASP A 144 -1.78 -7.42 14.77
C ASP A 144 -2.00 -8.92 15.01
N VAL A 145 -2.97 -9.29 15.85
CA VAL A 145 -3.29 -10.69 16.13
C VAL A 145 -4.36 -11.27 15.18
N ASN A 146 -5.06 -10.42 14.44
CA ASN A 146 -6.23 -10.81 13.67
C ASN A 146 -5.85 -11.26 12.26
N PHE A 147 -6.46 -12.35 11.79
CA PHE A 147 -6.29 -12.82 10.42
C PHE A 147 -6.75 -11.76 9.43
N TRP A 148 -5.93 -11.53 8.41
CA TRP A 148 -6.25 -10.68 7.28
C TRP A 148 -6.52 -11.54 6.05
N GLN A 149 -5.51 -12.25 5.54
CA GLN A 149 -5.66 -13.01 4.29
C GLN A 149 -4.55 -14.05 4.13
N THR A 150 -4.86 -15.18 3.49
CA THR A 150 -3.86 -16.16 3.05
C THR A 150 -3.20 -15.68 1.76
N VAL A 151 -1.88 -15.54 1.80
CA VAL A 151 -1.05 -15.36 0.61
C VAL A 151 -0.97 -16.69 -0.11
N ASN A 152 -1.16 -16.67 -1.43
CA ASN A 152 -1.04 -17.85 -2.27
C ASN A 152 -0.29 -17.49 -3.55
N VAL A 153 1.00 -17.78 -3.55
CA VAL A 153 1.90 -17.54 -4.68
C VAL A 153 2.00 -18.84 -5.47
N THR A 154 1.55 -18.83 -6.71
CA THR A 154 1.50 -20.00 -7.62
C THR A 154 2.43 -19.85 -8.82
N GLU A 155 2.86 -18.63 -9.12
CA GLU A 155 3.77 -18.31 -10.22
C GLU A 155 4.94 -17.50 -9.69
N SER A 156 6.16 -17.90 -10.04
CA SER A 156 7.38 -17.24 -9.58
C SER A 156 7.55 -15.82 -10.15
N THR A 157 6.86 -15.52 -11.26
CA THR A 157 6.99 -14.26 -12.00
C THR A 157 5.79 -13.33 -11.85
N ALA A 158 4.72 -13.79 -11.20
CA ALA A 158 3.54 -12.98 -10.98
C ALA A 158 3.72 -12.09 -9.74
N LEU A 159 3.12 -10.91 -9.80
CA LEU A 159 2.97 -10.06 -8.63
C LEU A 159 1.67 -10.35 -7.92
N TYR A 160 1.77 -10.49 -6.62
CA TYR A 160 0.61 -10.67 -5.75
C TYR A 160 0.51 -9.45 -4.84
N LEU A 161 -0.64 -8.78 -4.87
CA LEU A 161 -0.95 -7.62 -4.04
C LEU A 161 -2.14 -7.96 -3.15
N TYR A 162 -1.97 -7.69 -1.86
CA TYR A 162 -3.01 -7.80 -0.86
C TYR A 162 -3.21 -6.43 -0.24
N GLU A 163 -4.44 -5.93 -0.23
CA GLU A 163 -4.80 -4.63 0.35
C GLU A 163 -5.89 -4.77 1.41
N VAL A 164 -5.74 -4.05 2.53
CA VAL A 164 -6.73 -3.97 3.60
C VAL A 164 -6.85 -2.56 4.14
N ILE A 165 -8.06 -2.19 4.55
CA ILE A 165 -8.32 -0.98 5.31
C ILE A 165 -8.57 -1.35 6.76
N VAL A 166 -7.82 -0.71 7.65
CA VAL A 166 -7.84 -0.95 9.09
C VAL A 166 -7.98 0.36 9.85
N VAL A 167 -8.53 0.29 11.07
CA VAL A 167 -8.52 1.39 12.02
C VAL A 167 -7.45 1.12 13.07
N ALA A 168 -6.47 2.02 13.21
CA ALA A 168 -5.40 1.85 14.19
C ALA A 168 -5.96 1.90 15.62
N LEU A 169 -5.64 0.89 16.45
CA LEU A 169 -6.11 0.82 17.83
C LEU A 169 -5.14 1.42 18.85
N GLY A 170 -3.90 1.64 18.44
CA GLY A 170 -2.82 2.24 19.23
C GLY A 170 -2.00 3.25 18.43
N ASP A 171 -0.73 3.39 18.79
CA ASP A 171 0.28 4.23 18.15
C ASP A 171 1.13 3.48 17.09
N SER A 172 0.83 2.20 16.90
CA SER A 172 1.42 1.32 15.89
C SER A 172 0.37 0.37 15.30
N VAL A 173 0.65 -0.17 14.12
CA VAL A 173 -0.05 -1.29 13.50
C VAL A 173 1.00 -2.33 13.13
N SER A 174 0.78 -3.60 13.50
CA SER A 174 1.68 -4.69 13.11
C SER A 174 1.15 -5.44 11.90
N VAL A 175 2.01 -5.72 10.93
CA VAL A 175 1.70 -6.61 9.80
C VAL A 175 2.54 -7.86 9.96
N CYS A 176 1.88 -8.99 10.24
CA CYS A 176 2.55 -10.24 10.58
C CYS A 176 2.38 -11.29 9.50
N LEU A 177 3.47 -11.92 9.12
CA LEU A 177 3.52 -13.09 8.25
C LEU A 177 3.58 -14.35 9.14
N ILE A 178 2.62 -15.25 8.96
CA ILE A 178 2.47 -16.49 9.75
C ILE A 178 2.79 -17.69 8.87
N ASN A 179 3.81 -18.44 9.27
CA ASN A 179 4.19 -19.67 8.58
C ASN A 179 3.16 -20.77 8.87
N THR A 180 2.47 -21.22 7.82
CA THR A 180 1.47 -22.31 7.89
C THR A 180 2.04 -23.68 7.52
N GLY A 181 3.35 -23.77 7.23
CA GLY A 181 4.04 -24.98 6.81
C GLY A 181 4.01 -25.25 5.30
N SER A 182 3.37 -24.38 4.51
CA SER A 182 3.17 -24.53 3.07
C SER A 182 4.12 -23.66 2.23
N GLY A 183 5.36 -23.50 2.69
CA GLY A 183 6.38 -22.66 2.08
C GLY A 183 6.97 -21.66 3.07
N THR A 184 8.02 -20.93 2.66
CA THR A 184 8.67 -19.93 3.50
C THR A 184 7.99 -18.57 3.30
N PRO A 185 7.44 -17.93 4.37
CA PRO A 185 6.92 -16.58 4.25
C PRO A 185 7.98 -15.58 3.81
N PHE A 186 7.59 -14.65 2.96
CA PHE A 186 8.46 -13.59 2.45
C PHE A 186 7.62 -12.37 2.11
N ILE A 187 8.23 -11.20 1.93
CA ILE A 187 7.57 -9.96 1.49
C ILE A 187 8.53 -9.11 0.68
N SER A 188 8.03 -8.48 -0.39
CA SER A 188 8.81 -7.57 -1.24
C SER A 188 8.54 -6.12 -0.88
N VAL A 189 7.28 -5.75 -0.67
CA VAL A 189 6.90 -4.37 -0.30
C VAL A 189 5.81 -4.34 0.74
N LEU A 190 5.93 -3.36 1.63
CA LEU A 190 4.90 -3.01 2.59
C LEU A 190 4.63 -1.50 2.56
N GLU A 191 3.39 -1.12 2.32
CA GLU A 191 2.96 0.28 2.32
C GLU A 191 1.82 0.51 3.30
N LEU A 192 1.84 1.67 3.94
CA LEU A 192 0.75 2.17 4.77
C LEU A 192 0.46 3.62 4.37
N ARG A 193 -0.84 3.91 4.17
CA ARG A 193 -1.35 5.21 3.73
C ARG A 193 -2.49 5.64 4.64
N PRO A 194 -2.44 6.84 5.24
CA PRO A 194 -3.59 7.39 5.97
C PRO A 194 -4.76 7.62 5.02
N LEU A 195 -5.97 7.41 5.52
CA LEU A 195 -7.22 7.75 4.86
C LEU A 195 -7.87 8.93 5.57
N GLN A 196 -8.69 9.68 4.82
CA GLN A 196 -9.61 10.66 5.38
C GLN A 196 -10.71 9.93 6.18
N ASP A 197 -11.23 10.61 7.21
CA ASP A 197 -12.09 9.99 8.22
C ASP A 197 -13.44 9.50 7.66
N ASP A 198 -13.96 10.16 6.63
CA ASP A 198 -15.23 9.87 5.97
C ASP A 198 -15.13 8.75 4.93
N MET A 199 -13.93 8.49 4.39
CA MET A 199 -13.70 7.38 3.47
C MET A 199 -13.94 6.03 4.14
N TYR A 200 -14.63 5.13 3.42
CA TYR A 200 -14.90 3.76 3.86
C TYR A 200 -15.54 3.66 5.27
N PRO A 201 -16.75 4.20 5.48
CA PRO A 201 -17.41 4.23 6.80
C PRO A 201 -17.71 2.83 7.38
N ALA A 202 -17.71 1.80 6.54
CA ALA A 202 -17.86 0.41 6.99
C ALA A 202 -16.62 -0.13 7.74
N ALA A 203 -15.42 0.41 7.49
CA ALA A 203 -14.22 0.05 8.23
C ALA A 203 -14.28 0.67 9.64
N ASN A 204 -14.16 -0.17 10.67
CA ASN A 204 -14.21 0.27 12.07
C ASN A 204 -13.23 -0.54 12.93
N THR A 205 -13.18 -0.27 14.23
CA THR A 205 -12.24 -0.90 15.18
C THR A 205 -12.40 -2.41 15.34
N THR A 206 -13.50 -2.99 14.85
CA THR A 206 -13.80 -4.42 14.91
C THR A 206 -13.87 -5.09 13.53
N GLN A 207 -13.84 -4.30 12.45
CA GLN A 207 -14.06 -4.80 11.10
C GLN A 207 -13.09 -4.15 10.11
N TYR A 208 -12.28 -4.98 9.48
CA TYR A 208 -11.42 -4.59 8.37
C TYR A 208 -12.17 -4.70 7.04
N LEU A 209 -11.75 -3.91 6.05
CA LEU A 209 -12.20 -4.09 4.67
C LEU A 209 -11.04 -4.64 3.84
N VAL A 210 -11.17 -5.87 3.37
CA VAL A 210 -10.20 -6.50 2.49
C VAL A 210 -10.56 -6.16 1.05
N ASN A 211 -9.60 -5.67 0.28
CA ASN A 211 -9.83 -5.35 -1.12
C ASN A 211 -10.05 -6.63 -1.92
N PHE A 212 -11.14 -6.69 -2.68
CA PHE A 212 -11.40 -7.78 -3.64
C PHE A 212 -11.00 -7.38 -5.06
N PHE A 213 -11.45 -6.21 -5.53
CA PHE A 213 -10.95 -5.55 -6.73
C PHE A 213 -11.21 -4.04 -6.69
N ARG A 214 -10.45 -3.27 -7.46
CA ARG A 214 -10.68 -1.85 -7.75
C ARG A 214 -10.74 -1.68 -9.27
N LEU A 215 -11.79 -1.03 -9.77
CA LEU A 215 -11.99 -0.81 -11.21
C LEU A 215 -12.11 0.69 -11.50
N ASN A 216 -11.37 1.15 -12.50
CA ASN A 216 -11.66 2.42 -13.15
C ASN A 216 -12.66 2.15 -14.29
N VAL A 217 -13.88 2.69 -14.18
CA VAL A 217 -14.92 2.56 -15.22
C VAL A 217 -14.94 3.77 -16.15
N GLY A 218 -14.11 4.79 -15.88
CA GLY A 218 -13.90 5.94 -16.74
C GLY A 218 -12.93 5.64 -17.89
N PRO A 219 -12.90 6.47 -18.94
CA PRO A 219 -11.92 6.35 -20.01
C PRO A 219 -10.51 6.62 -19.50
N ASP A 220 -9.53 5.79 -19.90
CA ASP A 220 -8.10 6.05 -19.68
C ASP A 220 -7.68 7.26 -20.54
N LEU A 221 -7.83 8.48 -19.99
CA LEU A 221 -7.47 9.73 -20.67
C LEU A 221 -5.96 10.00 -20.64
N GLY A 222 -5.12 8.96 -20.74
CA GLY A 222 -3.65 9.09 -20.70
C GLY A 222 -3.12 9.86 -19.46
N SER A 223 -3.94 9.98 -18.42
CA SER A 223 -3.60 10.67 -17.17
C SER A 223 -3.29 9.61 -16.14
N SER A 224 -2.16 9.80 -15.46
CA SER A 224 -1.70 9.00 -14.34
C SER A 224 -2.84 8.68 -13.38
N PRO A 225 -2.83 7.49 -12.73
CA PRO A 225 -3.92 7.05 -11.88
C PRO A 225 -4.33 8.13 -10.87
N LEU A 226 -5.64 8.30 -10.69
CA LEU A 226 -6.18 9.16 -9.63
C LEU A 226 -5.59 8.70 -8.29
N ARG A 227 -4.89 9.66 -7.68
CA ARG A 227 -3.99 9.54 -6.53
C ARG A 227 -4.76 9.40 -5.23
#